data_AF-A0A336N7X9-F1
#
_entry.id   AF-A0A336N7X9-F1
#
_cell.length_a   1.000
_cell.length_b   1.000
_cell.length_c   1.000
_cell.angle_alpha   90.00
_cell.angle_beta   90.00
_cell.angle_gamma   90.00
#
_symmetry.space_group_name_H-M   'P 1'
#
loop_
_entity.id
_entity.type
_entity.pdbx_description
1 polymer ?
#
loop_
_entity_poly.entity_id
_entity_poly.type
_entity_poly.pdbx_seq_one_letter_code
_entity_poly.pdbx_strand_id
1 'polypeptide(L)'
;MVVKAATVKQLMLYLLNGDVDAAVVGRSGAWKVRDKVDLLPNPVGTPEEKVTLGLLSSSQQPTEAKQLLDFFKSEQGVKYFTNEGFLPIK
;
A
#
# COMPACT_ATOMS: atom_id res chain seq x y z
N MET A 1 7.10 10.40 23.34
CA MET A 1 5.95 9.54 23.71
C MET A 1 5.55 8.71 22.49
N VAL A 2 5.03 7.49 22.65
CA VAL A 2 4.55 6.68 21.51
C VAL A 2 3.03 6.56 21.59
N VAL A 3 2.34 6.97 20.53
CA VAL A 3 0.88 6.85 20.40
C VAL A 3 0.54 5.67 19.49
N LYS A 4 -0.52 4.93 19.84
CA LYS A 4 -1.08 3.85 19.02
C LYS A 4 -2.51 4.19 18.65
N ALA A 5 -2.88 3.93 17.41
CA ALA A 5 -4.25 4.08 16.91
C ALA A 5 -4.83 2.72 16.52
N ALA A 6 -6.16 2.61 16.49
CA ALA A 6 -6.83 1.37 16.11
C ALA A 6 -6.75 1.09 14.60
N THR A 7 -6.55 2.13 13.79
CA THR A 7 -6.46 2.02 12.32
C THR A 7 -5.42 2.98 11.77
N VAL A 8 -4.91 2.66 10.57
CA VAL A 8 -4.00 3.54 9.82
C VAL A 8 -4.64 4.90 9.54
N LYS A 9 -5.94 4.96 9.23
CA LYS A 9 -6.65 6.23 8.98
C LYS A 9 -6.63 7.15 10.20
N GLN A 10 -6.89 6.60 11.38
CA GLN A 10 -6.84 7.37 12.62
C GLN A 10 -5.42 7.87 12.91
N LEU A 11 -4.40 7.03 12.69
CA LEU A 11 -3.01 7.43 12.84
C LEU A 11 -2.62 8.58 11.88
N MET A 12 -3.11 8.55 10.64
CA MET A 12 -2.90 9.64 9.68
C MET A 12 -3.55 10.96 10.11
N LEU A 13 -4.71 10.92 10.77
CA LEU A 13 -5.35 12.14 11.30
C LEU A 13 -4.48 12.80 12.37
N TYR A 14 -3.91 12.02 13.29
CA TYR A 14 -3.00 12.54 14.32
C TYR A 14 -1.76 13.20 13.71
N LEU A 15 -1.17 12.57 12.69
CA LEU A 15 -0.02 13.14 12.00
C LEU A 15 -0.38 14.46 11.30
N LEU A 16 -1.49 14.48 10.56
CA LEU A 16 -1.90 15.67 9.79
C LEU A 16 -2.36 16.84 10.67
N ASN A 17 -2.82 16.56 11.89
CA ASN A 17 -3.19 17.59 12.87
C ASN A 17 -2.00 18.09 13.69
N GLY A 18 -0.83 17.45 13.61
CA GLY A 18 0.34 17.77 14.43
C GLY A 18 0.28 17.20 15.85
N ASP A 19 -0.62 16.24 16.11
CA ASP A 19 -0.71 15.55 17.40
C ASP A 19 0.50 14.61 17.61
N VAL A 20 1.15 14.19 16.51
CA VAL A 20 2.40 13.43 16.50
C VAL A 20 3.35 13.95 15.42
N ASP A 21 4.65 13.85 15.66
CA ASP A 21 5.69 14.34 14.72
C ASP A 21 5.94 13.39 13.54
N ALA A 22 5.68 12.10 13.74
CA ALA A 22 5.92 11.05 12.73
C ALA A 22 5.00 9.84 12.96
N ALA A 23 4.74 9.08 11.89
CA ALA A 23 3.96 7.85 11.95
C ALA A 23 4.55 6.76 11.06
N VAL A 24 4.46 5.50 11.51
CA VAL A 24 4.77 4.32 10.70
C VAL A 24 3.48 3.82 10.06
N VAL A 25 3.38 3.94 8.73
CA VAL A 25 2.18 3.60 7.96
C VAL A 25 2.55 2.93 6.64
N GLY A 26 1.60 2.21 6.04
CA GLY A 26 1.74 1.70 4.69
C GLY A 26 1.86 2.83 3.67
N ARG A 27 2.78 2.69 2.71
CA ARG A 27 3.12 3.74 1.73
C ARG A 27 1.91 4.22 0.94
N SER A 28 1.04 3.30 0.50
CA SER A 28 -0.16 3.62 -0.28
C SER A 28 -1.15 4.53 0.46
N GLY A 29 -1.21 4.45 1.80
CA GLY A 29 -2.03 5.34 2.62
C GLY A 29 -1.49 6.76 2.65
N ALA A 30 -0.18 6.92 2.86
CA ALA A 30 0.46 8.23 2.90
C ALA A 30 0.63 8.85 1.51
N TRP A 31 0.69 8.03 0.45
CA TRP A 31 0.85 8.49 -0.93
C TRP A 31 -0.23 9.49 -1.38
N LYS A 32 -1.46 9.34 -0.88
CA LYS A 32 -2.59 10.21 -1.23
C LYS A 32 -2.51 11.62 -0.63
N VAL A 33 -1.68 11.80 0.38
CA VAL A 33 -1.46 13.08 1.09
C VAL A 33 0.00 13.49 1.06
N ARG A 34 0.77 12.97 0.11
CA ARG A 34 2.23 13.18 -0.03
C ARG A 34 2.64 14.64 -0.27
N ASP A 35 1.68 15.50 -0.58
CA ASP A 35 1.85 16.95 -0.65
C ASP A 35 1.92 17.61 0.74
N LYS A 36 1.54 16.89 1.80
CA LYS A 36 1.45 17.38 3.19
C LYS A 36 2.42 16.71 4.14
N VAL A 37 3.08 15.63 3.72
CA VAL A 37 3.96 14.81 4.56
C VAL A 37 5.21 14.41 3.78
N ASP A 38 6.33 14.29 4.50
CA ASP A 38 7.55 13.71 3.96
C ASP A 38 7.55 12.19 4.11
N LEU A 39 7.73 11.47 2.99
CA LEU A 39 7.87 10.02 2.97
C LEU A 39 9.34 9.64 3.18
N LEU A 40 9.70 9.31 4.41
CA LEU A 40 11.05 8.86 4.77
C LEU A 40 11.31 7.40 4.35
N PRO A 41 12.56 7.03 4.02
CA PRO A 41 12.91 5.65 3.72
C PRO A 41 12.75 4.76 4.96
N ASN A 42 12.43 3.49 4.71
CA ASN A 42 12.39 2.50 5.78
C ASN A 42 13.80 2.23 6.33
N PRO A 43 13.96 2.01 7.65
CA PRO A 43 15.23 1.57 8.23
C PRO A 43 15.74 0.28 7.57
N VAL A 44 17.07 0.14 7.51
CA VAL A 44 17.73 -1.07 6.99
C VAL A 44 17.26 -2.30 7.78
N GLY A 45 16.90 -3.36 7.07
CA GLY A 45 16.39 -4.60 7.67
C GLY A 45 14.88 -4.63 7.92
N THR A 46 14.16 -3.54 7.66
CA THR A 46 12.69 -3.53 7.72
C THR A 46 12.11 -4.44 6.63
N PRO A 47 11.22 -5.39 6.96
CA PRO A 47 10.54 -6.20 5.95
C PRO A 47 9.78 -5.34 4.94
N GLU A 48 9.84 -5.69 3.66
CA GLU A 48 8.99 -5.08 2.63
C GLU A 48 7.57 -5.65 2.74
N GLU A 49 6.57 -4.77 2.80
CA GLU A 49 5.16 -5.15 2.67
C GLU A 49 4.92 -5.71 1.27
N LYS A 50 4.34 -6.92 1.19
CA LYS A 50 4.00 -7.59 -0.07
C LYS A 50 2.50 -7.77 -0.20
N VAL A 51 1.94 -7.22 -1.28
CA VAL A 51 0.55 -7.46 -1.67
C VAL A 51 0.55 -8.52 -2.76
N THR A 52 -0.07 -9.66 -2.47
CA THR A 52 -0.08 -10.83 -3.36
C THR A 52 -1.47 -11.04 -3.93
N LEU A 53 -1.54 -11.22 -5.25
CA LEU A 53 -2.75 -11.67 -5.94
C LEU A 53 -2.70 -13.18 -6.12
N GLY A 54 -3.77 -13.87 -5.73
CA GLY A 54 -3.92 -15.31 -5.86
C GLY A 54 -5.21 -15.67 -6.60
N LEU A 55 -5.13 -16.65 -7.49
CA LEU A 55 -6.30 -17.25 -8.12
C LEU A 55 -6.85 -18.34 -7.19
N LEU A 56 -8.13 -18.24 -6.83
CA LEU A 56 -8.79 -19.27 -6.02
C LEU A 56 -9.03 -20.52 -6.86
N SER A 57 -8.57 -21.68 -6.37
CA SER A 57 -8.81 -22.99 -7.01
C SER A 57 -10.28 -23.37 -7.06
N SER A 58 -11.10 -22.80 -6.18
CA SER A 58 -12.55 -22.98 -6.10
C SER A 58 -13.35 -21.97 -6.94
N SER A 59 -12.70 -21.19 -7.81
CA SER A 59 -13.41 -20.21 -8.63
C SER A 59 -14.42 -20.89 -9.56
N GLN A 60 -15.66 -20.42 -9.54
CA GLN A 60 -16.70 -20.83 -10.50
C GLN A 60 -16.48 -20.24 -11.91
N GLN A 61 -15.54 -19.29 -12.03
CA GLN A 61 -15.16 -18.60 -13.27
C GLN A 61 -13.63 -18.58 -13.39
N PRO A 62 -12.98 -19.75 -13.56
CA PRO A 62 -11.53 -19.86 -13.52
C PRO A 62 -10.84 -19.14 -14.70
N THR A 63 -11.48 -19.11 -15.87
CA THR A 63 -10.96 -18.46 -17.06
C THR A 63 -10.90 -16.95 -16.90
N GLU A 64 -12.02 -16.34 -16.49
CA GLU A 64 -12.16 -14.90 -16.30
C GLU A 64 -11.28 -14.41 -15.13
N ALA A 65 -11.24 -15.17 -14.04
CA ALA A 65 -10.38 -14.86 -12.90
C ALA A 65 -8.89 -14.92 -13.28
N LYS A 66 -8.49 -15.85 -14.17
CA LYS A 66 -7.14 -15.89 -14.73
C LYS A 66 -6.87 -14.68 -15.64
N GLN A 67 -7.81 -14.31 -16.51
CA GLN A 67 -7.67 -13.12 -17.36
C GLN A 67 -7.48 -11.84 -16.54
N LEU A 68 -8.23 -11.70 -15.43
CA LEU A 68 -8.08 -10.58 -14.52
C LEU A 68 -6.71 -10.58 -13.81
N LEU A 69 -6.26 -11.74 -13.35
CA LEU A 69 -4.93 -11.89 -12.75
C LEU A 69 -3.83 -11.50 -13.76
N ASP A 70 -3.93 -11.97 -15.01
CA ASP A 70 -2.98 -11.66 -16.07
C ASP A 70 -3.00 -10.15 -16.41
N PHE A 71 -4.18 -9.52 -16.39
CA PHE A 71 -4.30 -8.07 -16.56
C PHE A 71 -3.59 -7.29 -15.44
N PHE A 72 -3.76 -7.67 -14.17
CA PHE A 72 -3.06 -7.01 -13.07
C PHE A 72 -1.53 -7.15 -13.14
N LYS A 73 -1.05 -8.22 -13.78
CA LYS A 73 0.40 -8.47 -14.02
C LYS A 73 0.95 -7.73 -15.24
N SER A 74 0.10 -7.21 -16.12
CA SER A 74 0.54 -6.42 -17.27
C SER A 74 1.22 -5.12 -16.84
N GLU A 75 1.99 -4.50 -17.74
CA GLU A 75 2.61 -3.20 -17.49
C GLU A 75 1.60 -2.13 -17.07
N GLN A 76 0.42 -2.12 -17.70
CA GLN A 76 -0.67 -1.21 -17.36
C GLN A 76 -1.21 -1.48 -15.95
N GLY A 77 -1.41 -2.76 -15.60
CA GLY A 77 -1.87 -3.17 -14.28
C GLY A 77 -0.89 -2.75 -13.18
N VAL A 78 0.39 -3.08 -13.34
CA VAL A 78 1.45 -2.68 -12.41
C VAL A 78 1.53 -1.16 -12.30
N LYS A 79 1.45 -0.44 -13.42
CA LYS A 79 1.48 1.04 -13.44
C LYS A 79 0.31 1.65 -12.65
N TYR A 80 -0.87 1.05 -12.70
CA TYR A 80 -1.99 1.52 -11.89
C TYR A 80 -1.68 1.44 -10.39
N PHE A 81 -1.14 0.32 -9.91
CA PHE A 81 -0.74 0.19 -8.50
C PHE A 81 0.40 1.13 -8.12
N THR A 82 1.40 1.33 -8.97
CA THR A 82 2.50 2.26 -8.65
C THR A 82 2.04 3.71 -8.62
N ASN A 83 1.07 4.10 -9.46
CA ASN A 83 0.43 5.41 -9.39
C ASN A 83 -0.33 5.63 -8.07
N GLU A 84 -0.88 4.57 -7.47
CA GLU A 84 -1.53 4.59 -6.15
C GLU A 84 -0.54 4.45 -4.97
N GLY A 85 0.78 4.43 -5.25
CA GLY A 85 1.82 4.48 -4.23
C GLY A 85 2.36 3.13 -3.77
N PHE A 86 1.97 2.04 -4.43
CA PHE A 86 2.63 0.75 -4.24
C PHE A 86 4.00 0.73 -4.92
N LEU A 87 4.90 -0.11 -4.43
CA LEU A 87 6.21 -0.30 -5.07
C LEU A 87 6.07 -1.27 -6.26
N PRO A 88 6.86 -1.10 -7.33
CA PRO A 88 6.87 -2.04 -8.45
C PRO A 88 7.35 -3.43 -8.00
N ILE A 89 6.94 -4.44 -8.76
CA ILE A 89 7.43 -5.81 -8.59
C ILE A 89 8.90 -5.85 -9.02
N LYS A 90 9.78 -6.39 -8.18
CA LYS A 90 11.20 -6.65 -8.51
C LYS A 90 11.35 -7.88 -9.39
#